data_AF-A0A099T9S6-F1
#
_entry.id   AF-A0A099T9S6-F1
#
_cell.length_a   1.000
_cell.length_b   1.000
_cell.length_c   1.000
_cell.angle_alpha   90.00
_cell.angle_beta   90.00
_cell.angle_gamma   90.00
#
_symmetry.space_group_name_H-M   'P 1'
#
loop_
_entity.id
_entity.type
_entity.pdbx_description
1 polymer ?
#
loop_
_entity_poly.entity_id
_entity_poly.type
_entity_poly.pdbx_seq_one_letter_code
_entity_poly.pdbx_strand_id
1 'polypeptide(L)'
;MTHRFIKSEDGAITVDWVVLTFGVTITGLAMMGTIGPSLGRMAVSVVDALEATVGSIYEGSTIVAYRSNYDFAGDTSAWTGASSTYVDGFGEVLGPIAGSGGLESVTTSFDIGAEAESATLTFDLLAFDSLDGEDAVLYIDGVEVGRMTSDQGYLTWTPGDVEGISLSATTLSEGEHLGGMQNDTSQNWWRDAASRITITVDDPGATLDFGFGSTANQDVSDESWAIDNFIIESTVAASTEPLG
;
A
#
# COMPACT_ATOMS: atom_id res chain seq x y z
N MET A 1 0.62 -43.00 -44.36
CA MET A 1 -0.15 -41.74 -44.54
C MET A 1 0.58 -40.58 -43.85
N THR A 2 1.69 -40.07 -44.40
CA THR A 2 2.44 -38.95 -43.77
C THR A 2 3.41 -38.29 -44.77
N HIS A 3 2.99 -38.00 -46.00
CA HIS A 3 3.88 -37.33 -46.99
C HIS A 3 3.13 -36.32 -47.85
N ARG A 4 2.35 -35.42 -47.23
CA ARG A 4 1.67 -34.36 -47.99
C ARG A 4 1.35 -33.06 -47.24
N PHE A 5 2.16 -32.69 -46.23
CA PHE A 5 2.06 -31.38 -45.57
C PHE A 5 3.03 -30.31 -46.13
N ILE A 6 4.00 -30.67 -46.97
CA ILE A 6 5.05 -29.73 -47.45
C ILE A 6 4.69 -29.00 -48.76
N LYS A 7 3.56 -29.33 -49.40
CA LYS A 7 3.16 -28.71 -50.70
C LYS A 7 1.68 -28.33 -50.78
N SER A 8 1.05 -27.99 -49.66
CA SER A 8 -0.30 -27.44 -49.64
C SER A 8 -0.21 -26.01 -49.13
N GLU A 9 -0.50 -25.05 -50.01
CA GLU A 9 -0.57 -23.63 -49.66
C GLU A 9 -1.69 -23.37 -48.63
N ASP A 10 -2.72 -24.23 -48.56
CA ASP A 10 -3.79 -24.15 -47.55
C ASP A 10 -3.29 -24.44 -46.11
N GLY A 11 -2.26 -25.27 -45.95
CA GLY A 11 -1.65 -25.59 -44.65
C GLY A 11 -0.72 -24.49 -44.13
N ALA A 12 -0.05 -23.78 -45.04
CA ALA A 12 0.82 -22.66 -44.68
C ALA A 12 0.00 -21.45 -44.21
N ILE A 13 -1.12 -21.16 -44.88
CA ILE A 13 -2.01 -20.05 -44.52
C ILE A 13 -2.63 -20.29 -43.14
N THR A 14 -3.09 -21.51 -42.85
CA THR A 14 -3.70 -21.83 -41.54
C THR A 14 -2.70 -21.80 -40.38
N VAL A 15 -1.46 -22.25 -40.58
CA VAL A 15 -0.41 -22.16 -39.55
C VAL A 15 -0.01 -20.70 -39.28
N ASP A 16 0.07 -19.86 -40.32
CA ASP A 16 0.44 -18.45 -40.18
C ASP A 16 -0.64 -17.65 -39.45
N TRP A 17 -1.93 -17.89 -39.75
CA TRP A 17 -3.05 -17.28 -39.00
C TRP A 17 -3.10 -17.71 -37.53
N VAL A 18 -2.79 -18.97 -37.22
CA VAL A 18 -2.79 -19.45 -35.83
C VAL A 18 -1.63 -18.86 -35.05
N VAL A 19 -0.42 -18.79 -35.62
CA VAL A 19 0.76 -18.18 -34.98
C VAL A 19 0.56 -16.67 -34.81
N LEU A 20 -0.02 -15.99 -35.80
CA LEU A 20 -0.36 -14.57 -35.69
C LEU A 20 -1.40 -14.33 -34.59
N THR A 21 -2.46 -15.15 -34.54
CA THR A 21 -3.50 -15.03 -33.51
C THR A 21 -2.94 -15.30 -32.11
N PHE A 22 -2.09 -16.32 -31.95
CA PHE A 22 -1.40 -16.58 -30.68
C PHE A 22 -0.47 -15.43 -30.29
N GLY A 23 0.30 -14.88 -31.23
CA GLY A 23 1.19 -13.74 -30.99
C GLY A 23 0.42 -12.49 -30.56
N VAL A 24 -0.70 -12.18 -31.22
CA VAL A 24 -1.57 -11.05 -30.86
C VAL A 24 -2.26 -11.29 -29.51
N THR A 25 -2.66 -12.52 -29.20
CA THR A 25 -3.33 -12.83 -27.92
C THR A 25 -2.35 -12.77 -26.74
N ILE A 26 -1.13 -13.31 -26.89
CA ILE A 26 -0.08 -13.24 -25.87
C ILE A 26 0.39 -11.80 -25.67
N THR A 27 0.56 -11.03 -26.76
CA THR A 27 0.89 -9.60 -26.67
C THR A 27 -0.24 -8.82 -26.03
N GLY A 28 -1.51 -9.14 -26.33
CA GLY A 28 -2.68 -8.54 -25.71
C GLY A 28 -2.78 -8.85 -24.20
N LEU A 29 -2.49 -10.08 -23.79
CA LEU A 29 -2.42 -10.48 -22.36
C LEU A 29 -1.24 -9.81 -21.63
N ALA A 30 -0.08 -9.75 -22.26
CA ALA A 30 1.08 -9.05 -21.71
C ALA A 30 0.82 -7.54 -21.57
N MET A 31 0.15 -6.95 -22.56
CA MET A 31 -0.28 -5.56 -22.53
C MET A 31 -1.39 -5.32 -21.49
N MET A 32 -2.31 -6.25 -21.22
CA MET A 32 -3.27 -6.10 -20.12
C MET A 32 -2.60 -5.97 -18.76
N GLY A 33 -1.49 -6.68 -18.52
CA GLY A 33 -0.69 -6.53 -17.29
C GLY A 33 -0.03 -5.15 -17.14
N THR A 34 0.31 -4.48 -18.23
CA THR A 34 0.92 -3.13 -18.21
C THR A 34 -0.12 -2.00 -18.28
N ILE A 35 -1.24 -2.25 -18.97
CA ILE A 35 -2.33 -1.30 -19.21
C ILE A 35 -3.29 -1.28 -18.00
N GLY A 36 -3.50 -2.39 -17.30
CA GLY A 36 -4.37 -2.45 -16.11
C GLY A 36 -4.00 -1.43 -15.02
N PRO A 37 -2.74 -1.41 -14.55
CA PRO A 37 -2.27 -0.41 -13.58
C PRO A 37 -2.26 1.02 -14.14
N SER A 38 -2.08 1.19 -15.45
CA SER A 38 -2.04 2.50 -16.11
C SER A 38 -3.44 3.08 -16.33
N LEU A 39 -4.43 2.25 -16.69
CA LEU A 39 -5.84 2.63 -16.77
C LEU A 39 -6.46 2.79 -15.38
N GLY A 40 -6.03 2.03 -14.38
CA GLY A 40 -6.39 2.25 -12.99
C GLY A 40 -5.93 3.63 -12.52
N ARG A 41 -4.66 3.98 -12.77
CA ARG A 41 -4.11 5.31 -12.46
C ARG A 41 -4.78 6.44 -13.24
N MET A 42 -5.15 6.23 -14.51
CA MET A 42 -5.91 7.23 -15.28
C MET A 42 -7.37 7.35 -14.86
N ALA A 43 -8.03 6.25 -14.49
CA ALA A 43 -9.41 6.28 -14.02
C ALA A 43 -9.48 6.99 -12.66
N VAL A 44 -8.54 6.70 -11.76
CA VAL A 44 -8.36 7.42 -10.50
C VAL A 44 -8.05 8.89 -10.78
N SER A 45 -7.09 9.21 -11.66
CA SER A 45 -6.78 10.63 -11.95
C SER A 45 -7.93 11.39 -12.62
N VAL A 46 -8.80 10.72 -13.39
CA VAL A 46 -9.99 11.34 -14.00
C VAL A 46 -11.10 11.53 -12.98
N VAL A 47 -11.31 10.57 -12.07
CA VAL A 47 -12.24 10.74 -10.94
C VAL A 47 -11.74 11.85 -10.02
N ASP A 48 -10.47 11.88 -9.65
CA ASP A 48 -9.85 12.93 -8.83
C ASP A 48 -9.93 14.30 -9.51
N ALA A 49 -9.63 14.38 -10.82
CA ALA A 49 -9.76 15.62 -11.57
C ALA A 49 -11.23 16.08 -11.68
N LEU A 50 -12.18 15.15 -11.77
CA LEU A 50 -13.60 15.45 -11.84
C LEU A 50 -14.16 15.87 -10.47
N GLU A 51 -13.77 15.21 -9.38
CA GLU A 51 -14.16 15.57 -8.01
C GLU A 51 -13.54 16.90 -7.57
N ALA A 52 -12.27 17.16 -7.89
CA ALA A 52 -11.67 18.48 -7.66
C ALA A 52 -12.37 19.58 -8.48
N THR A 53 -12.72 19.30 -9.74
CA THR A 53 -13.44 20.27 -10.59
C THR A 53 -14.88 20.49 -10.11
N VAL A 54 -15.59 19.47 -9.65
CA VAL A 54 -16.98 19.58 -9.17
C VAL A 54 -17.06 20.13 -7.75
N GLY A 55 -16.12 19.79 -6.87
CA GLY A 55 -16.00 20.31 -5.51
C GLY A 55 -15.72 21.81 -5.48
N SER A 56 -14.94 22.33 -6.44
CA SER A 56 -14.70 23.78 -6.58
C SER A 56 -15.95 24.61 -6.94
N ILE A 57 -17.09 23.97 -7.28
CA ILE A 57 -18.32 24.66 -7.70
C ILE A 57 -19.26 24.95 -6.52
N TYR A 58 -19.08 24.29 -5.37
CA TYR A 58 -19.99 24.42 -4.22
C TYR A 58 -19.26 24.91 -2.97
N GLU A 59 -19.72 26.05 -2.44
CA GLU A 59 -19.30 26.62 -1.15
C GLU A 59 -19.40 25.57 -0.02
N GLY A 60 -18.31 25.41 0.74
CA GLY A 60 -18.22 24.41 1.82
C GLY A 60 -17.89 22.99 1.37
N SER A 61 -17.48 22.79 0.11
CA SER A 61 -16.98 21.48 -0.35
C SER A 61 -15.52 21.26 0.03
N THR A 62 -15.18 20.02 0.33
CA THR A 62 -13.82 19.57 0.58
C THR A 62 -13.14 19.22 -0.74
N ILE A 63 -11.97 19.78 -1.00
CA ILE A 63 -11.17 19.55 -2.21
C ILE A 63 -9.92 18.77 -1.84
N VAL A 64 -9.61 17.69 -2.57
CA VAL A 64 -8.32 17.01 -2.47
C VAL A 64 -7.21 17.91 -3.03
N ALA A 65 -6.31 18.36 -2.18
CA ALA A 65 -5.21 19.25 -2.54
C ALA A 65 -3.91 18.50 -2.86
N TYR A 66 -3.68 17.38 -2.19
CA TYR A 66 -2.54 16.50 -2.41
C TYR A 66 -2.98 15.05 -2.32
N ARG A 67 -2.39 14.19 -3.16
CA ARG A 67 -2.55 12.75 -3.06
C ARG A 67 -1.31 12.02 -3.56
N SER A 68 -0.89 11.01 -2.82
CA SER A 68 0.15 10.06 -3.25
C SER A 68 -0.21 8.64 -2.82
N ASN A 69 0.27 7.65 -3.58
CA ASN A 69 0.02 6.24 -3.31
C ASN A 69 1.27 5.38 -3.58
N TYR A 70 1.50 4.38 -2.74
CA TYR A 70 2.63 3.46 -2.79
C TYR A 70 2.12 2.03 -2.59
N ASP A 71 2.26 1.21 -3.63
CA ASP A 71 2.07 -0.25 -3.60
C ASP A 71 3.40 -1.02 -3.45
N PHE A 72 4.49 -0.25 -3.25
CA PHE A 72 5.86 -0.71 -3.09
C PHE A 72 6.44 -1.66 -4.16
N ALA A 73 5.73 -1.96 -5.25
CA ALA A 73 6.25 -2.69 -6.41
C ALA A 73 7.17 -1.86 -7.32
N GLY A 74 7.39 -0.59 -6.97
CA GLY A 74 8.12 0.39 -7.77
C GLY A 74 9.14 1.20 -6.98
N ASP A 75 9.14 2.51 -7.18
CA ASP A 75 10.10 3.41 -6.55
C ASP A 75 9.77 3.61 -5.06
N THR A 76 10.77 3.40 -4.21
CA THR A 76 10.71 3.59 -2.76
C THR A 76 11.61 4.73 -2.28
N SER A 77 12.13 5.57 -3.19
CA SER A 77 13.09 6.64 -2.89
C SER A 77 12.58 7.72 -1.93
N ALA A 78 11.25 7.86 -1.77
CA ALA A 78 10.65 8.73 -0.77
C ALA A 78 10.82 8.21 0.67
N TRP A 79 11.09 6.92 0.83
CA TRP A 79 11.16 6.22 2.09
C TRP A 79 12.61 6.01 2.51
N THR A 80 12.89 6.25 3.79
CA THR A 80 14.18 5.96 4.41
C THR A 80 14.01 4.84 5.43
N GLY A 81 15.02 3.97 5.59
CA GLY A 81 15.06 2.96 6.65
C GLY A 81 14.48 1.58 6.30
N ALA A 82 13.79 1.46 5.17
CA ALA A 82 13.34 0.19 4.61
C ALA A 82 13.47 0.19 3.08
N SER A 83 13.44 -1.01 2.50
CA SER A 83 13.40 -1.22 1.05
C SER A 83 12.14 -2.00 0.66
N SER A 84 11.76 -1.91 -0.61
CA SER A 84 10.78 -2.83 -1.18
C SER A 84 11.32 -4.27 -1.19
N THR A 85 10.53 -5.22 -0.69
CA THR A 85 10.84 -6.65 -0.68
C THR A 85 9.61 -7.45 -1.07
N TYR A 86 9.78 -8.46 -1.93
CA TYR A 86 8.73 -9.43 -2.21
C TYR A 86 8.58 -10.41 -1.05
N VAL A 87 7.36 -10.52 -0.51
CA VAL A 87 6.98 -11.48 0.52
C VAL A 87 5.91 -12.41 -0.05
N ASP A 88 6.06 -13.73 0.16
CA ASP A 88 5.13 -14.72 -0.37
C ASP A 88 3.72 -14.47 0.19
N GLY A 89 2.72 -14.48 -0.69
CA GLY A 89 1.32 -14.18 -0.34
C GLY A 89 0.96 -12.71 -0.13
N PHE A 90 1.92 -11.80 -0.02
CA PHE A 90 1.68 -10.37 0.15
C PHE A 90 2.16 -9.53 -1.05
N GLY A 91 3.10 -10.04 -1.86
CA GLY A 91 3.68 -9.28 -2.96
C GLY A 91 4.81 -8.37 -2.49
N GLU A 92 5.08 -7.30 -3.23
CA GLU A 92 6.07 -6.28 -2.85
C GLU A 92 5.55 -5.39 -1.72
N VAL A 93 6.27 -5.35 -0.61
CA VAL A 93 5.93 -4.56 0.59
C VAL A 93 7.09 -3.65 0.99
N LEU A 94 6.84 -2.60 1.78
CA LEU A 94 7.92 -1.82 2.39
C LEU A 94 8.36 -2.46 3.70
N GLY A 95 9.62 -2.88 3.74
CA GLY A 95 10.17 -3.74 4.78
C GLY A 95 10.33 -5.16 4.26
N PRO A 96 10.18 -6.21 5.08
CA PRO A 96 9.88 -6.14 6.50
C PRO A 96 11.02 -5.56 7.35
N ILE A 97 10.70 -5.08 8.54
CA ILE A 97 11.65 -4.54 9.50
C ILE A 97 11.71 -5.42 10.76
N ALA A 98 12.93 -5.63 11.26
CA ALA A 98 13.17 -6.20 12.59
C ALA A 98 12.98 -5.13 13.68
N GLY A 99 13.34 -5.47 14.92
CA GLY A 99 13.30 -4.56 16.06
C GLY A 99 14.11 -3.29 15.89
N SER A 100 13.45 -2.15 16.11
CA SER A 100 14.06 -0.85 16.34
C SER A 100 14.04 -0.44 17.82
N GLY A 101 13.63 -1.35 18.72
CA GLY A 101 13.35 -1.01 20.12
C GLY A 101 12.12 -0.12 20.26
N GLY A 102 11.23 -0.16 19.27
CA GLY A 102 10.06 0.71 19.14
C GLY A 102 10.36 2.08 18.55
N LEU A 103 11.62 2.46 18.34
CA LEU A 103 11.96 3.76 17.76
C LEU A 103 11.53 3.85 16.30
N GLU A 104 11.18 5.05 15.85
CA GLU A 104 10.96 5.36 14.44
C GLU A 104 12.22 5.03 13.62
N SER A 105 12.11 4.00 12.76
CA SER A 105 13.24 3.50 11.94
C SER A 105 12.97 3.64 10.45
N VAL A 106 11.70 3.66 10.05
CA VAL A 106 11.25 3.93 8.69
C VAL A 106 10.54 5.27 8.67
N THR A 107 10.93 6.16 7.77
CA THR A 107 10.39 7.52 7.71
C THR A 107 10.15 7.99 6.27
N THR A 108 9.14 8.82 6.09
CA THR A 108 8.88 9.58 4.86
C THR A 108 8.29 10.94 5.22
N SER A 109 8.47 11.92 4.34
CA SER A 109 7.95 13.28 4.50
C SER A 109 7.22 13.70 3.23
N PHE A 110 6.03 14.28 3.39
CA PHE A 110 5.18 14.71 2.28
C PHE A 110 4.94 16.22 2.34
N ASP A 111 5.16 16.92 1.23
CA ASP A 111 4.72 18.32 1.05
C ASP A 111 3.25 18.29 0.59
N ILE A 112 2.34 18.47 1.56
CA ILE A 112 0.90 18.32 1.39
C ILE A 112 0.17 19.66 1.19
N GLY A 113 0.92 20.76 1.21
CA GLY A 113 0.44 22.13 0.99
C GLY A 113 0.01 22.84 2.28
N ALA A 114 0.46 24.07 2.47
CA ALA A 114 0.26 24.86 3.68
C ALA A 114 -1.21 25.20 4.02
N GLU A 115 -2.11 25.02 3.07
CA GLU A 115 -3.54 25.30 3.21
C GLU A 115 -4.34 24.05 3.64
N ALA A 116 -3.68 22.89 3.82
CA ALA A 116 -4.33 21.64 4.21
C ALA A 116 -5.07 21.78 5.55
N GLU A 117 -6.38 21.51 5.55
CA GLU A 117 -7.23 21.49 6.75
C GLU A 117 -7.28 20.09 7.37
N SER A 118 -7.08 19.05 6.56
CA SER A 118 -7.00 17.67 7.03
C SER A 118 -6.08 16.85 6.14
N ALA A 119 -5.38 15.87 6.71
CA ALA A 119 -4.67 14.85 5.98
C ALA A 119 -5.06 13.45 6.47
N THR A 120 -5.30 12.53 5.56
CA THR A 120 -5.61 11.14 5.86
C THR A 120 -4.57 10.22 5.25
N LEU A 121 -4.00 9.36 6.09
CA LEU A 121 -3.10 8.28 5.71
C LEU A 121 -3.86 6.96 5.85
N THR A 122 -3.78 6.10 4.85
CA THR A 122 -4.34 4.74 4.91
C THR A 122 -3.34 3.76 4.36
N PHE A 123 -3.10 2.66 5.07
CA PHE A 123 -2.17 1.62 4.65
C PHE A 123 -2.53 0.29 5.29
N ASP A 124 -2.03 -0.78 4.71
CA ASP A 124 -2.09 -2.12 5.28
C ASP A 124 -0.83 -2.33 6.13
N LEU A 125 -1.01 -2.69 7.39
CA LEU A 125 0.03 -3.06 8.33
C LEU A 125 0.06 -4.60 8.44
N LEU A 126 1.23 -5.16 8.19
CA LEU A 126 1.45 -6.59 8.04
C LEU A 126 2.32 -7.09 9.20
N ALA A 127 1.85 -8.12 9.89
CA ALA A 127 2.56 -8.84 10.93
C ALA A 127 2.95 -10.21 10.38
N PHE A 128 4.24 -10.58 10.43
CA PHE A 128 4.70 -11.86 9.90
C PHE A 128 5.13 -12.82 11.01
N ASP A 129 4.87 -14.11 10.75
CA ASP A 129 5.35 -15.26 11.52
C ASP A 129 4.88 -15.27 13.00
N SER A 130 5.76 -15.48 13.99
CA SER A 130 5.35 -15.68 15.41
C SER A 130 5.76 -14.57 16.35
N LEU A 131 5.43 -13.32 16.01
CA LEU A 131 5.45 -12.22 17.00
C LEU A 131 4.70 -12.68 18.26
N ASP A 132 5.31 -12.53 19.44
CA ASP A 132 4.85 -13.09 20.71
C ASP A 132 4.47 -12.02 21.75
N GLY A 133 4.08 -10.85 21.25
CA GLY A 133 3.65 -9.69 22.03
C GLY A 133 4.34 -8.39 21.61
N GLU A 134 5.03 -8.36 20.47
CA GLU A 134 5.66 -7.15 19.96
C GLU A 134 4.71 -6.25 19.19
N ASP A 135 5.13 -4.99 19.11
CA ASP A 135 4.40 -3.88 18.55
C ASP A 135 5.02 -3.43 17.23
N ALA A 136 4.17 -3.18 16.25
CA ALA A 136 4.38 -2.11 15.29
C ALA A 136 4.02 -0.77 15.94
N VAL A 137 4.90 0.23 15.81
CA VAL A 137 4.73 1.56 16.40
C VAL A 137 4.63 2.60 15.29
N LEU A 138 3.59 3.45 15.36
CA LEU A 138 3.29 4.45 14.33
C LEU A 138 3.54 5.86 14.84
N TYR A 139 4.13 6.69 13.99
CA TYR A 139 4.51 8.06 14.30
C TYR A 139 3.94 9.03 13.27
N ILE A 140 3.53 10.20 13.76
CA ILE A 140 3.22 11.38 12.94
C ILE A 140 4.04 12.54 13.50
N ASP A 141 4.79 13.22 12.64
CA ASP A 141 5.66 14.34 13.01
C ASP A 141 6.60 14.02 14.19
N GLY A 142 7.10 12.77 14.22
CA GLY A 142 7.99 12.25 15.27
C GLY A 142 7.30 11.95 16.62
N VAL A 143 5.98 12.08 16.71
CA VAL A 143 5.18 11.74 17.90
C VAL A 143 4.52 10.38 17.69
N GLU A 144 4.63 9.49 18.69
CA GLU A 144 3.94 8.21 18.67
C GLU A 144 2.43 8.42 18.74
N VAL A 145 1.69 7.88 17.76
CA VAL A 145 0.23 8.04 17.64
C VAL A 145 -0.55 6.74 17.84
N GLY A 146 0.10 5.59 17.80
CA GLY A 146 -0.57 4.31 18.00
C GLY A 146 0.34 3.11 17.86
N ARG A 147 -0.15 1.98 18.35
CA ARG A 147 0.54 0.69 18.31
C ARG A 147 -0.40 -0.42 17.87
N MET A 148 0.15 -1.35 17.10
CA MET A 148 -0.48 -2.64 16.84
C MET A 148 0.39 -3.73 17.45
N THR A 149 -0.14 -4.46 18.43
CA THR A 149 0.52 -5.62 19.01
C THR A 149 0.09 -6.88 18.25
N SER A 150 1.02 -7.78 17.96
CA SER A 150 0.72 -9.14 17.49
C SER A 150 1.20 -10.17 18.50
N ASP A 151 0.33 -11.12 18.86
CA ASP A 151 0.69 -12.32 19.62
C ASP A 151 0.17 -13.54 18.84
N GLN A 152 1.08 -14.29 18.23
CA GLN A 152 0.82 -15.47 17.41
C GLN A 152 -0.22 -15.22 16.30
N GLY A 153 -0.09 -14.06 15.64
CA GLY A 153 -0.97 -13.64 14.55
C GLY A 153 -2.30 -13.03 14.99
N TYR A 154 -2.51 -12.80 16.29
CA TYR A 154 -3.68 -12.09 16.79
C TYR A 154 -3.36 -10.64 17.09
N LEU A 155 -4.11 -9.74 16.47
CA LEU A 155 -3.84 -8.31 16.50
C LEU A 155 -4.59 -7.60 17.63
N THR A 156 -3.90 -6.73 18.36
CA THR A 156 -4.49 -5.82 19.34
C THR A 156 -4.13 -4.38 19.00
N TRP A 157 -5.13 -3.58 18.63
CA TRP A 157 -4.97 -2.17 18.33
C TRP A 157 -4.99 -1.30 19.59
N THR A 158 -3.97 -0.48 19.77
CA THR A 158 -3.86 0.49 20.87
C THR A 158 -3.64 1.89 20.27
N PRO A 159 -4.71 2.69 20.07
CA PRO A 159 -4.57 4.06 19.60
C PRO A 159 -3.99 4.96 20.70
N GLY A 160 -3.13 5.90 20.32
CA GLY A 160 -2.70 7.00 21.17
C GLY A 160 -3.79 8.06 21.33
N ASP A 161 -3.67 8.88 22.37
CA ASP A 161 -4.52 10.04 22.63
C ASP A 161 -3.70 11.31 22.34
N VAL A 162 -3.66 11.70 21.07
CA VAL A 162 -2.94 12.87 20.58
C VAL A 162 -3.94 13.87 20.00
N GLU A 163 -3.89 15.11 20.48
CA GLU A 163 -4.80 16.16 20.04
C GLU A 163 -4.69 16.39 18.52
N GLY A 164 -5.84 16.49 17.84
CA GLY A 164 -5.90 16.68 16.39
C GLY A 164 -5.60 15.43 15.56
N ILE A 165 -5.41 14.27 16.18
CA ILE A 165 -5.17 13.01 15.47
C ILE A 165 -6.25 11.99 15.85
N SER A 166 -6.90 11.43 14.84
CA SER A 166 -7.83 10.32 15.01
C SER A 166 -7.33 9.08 14.28
N LEU A 167 -7.49 7.92 14.90
CA LEU A 167 -7.00 6.66 14.36
C LEU A 167 -8.08 5.58 14.37
N SER A 168 -8.02 4.71 13.37
CA SER A 168 -8.79 3.47 13.35
C SER A 168 -7.98 2.33 12.74
N ALA A 169 -8.30 1.12 13.16
CA ALA A 169 -7.75 -0.11 12.61
C ALA A 169 -8.88 -1.07 12.26
N THR A 170 -8.79 -1.72 11.10
CA THR A 170 -9.70 -2.78 10.67
C THR A 170 -8.89 -4.04 10.39
N THR A 171 -9.14 -5.11 11.13
CA THR A 171 -8.52 -6.41 10.85
C THR A 171 -8.94 -6.89 9.46
N LEU A 172 -7.95 -7.19 8.61
CA LEU A 172 -8.14 -7.78 7.29
C LEU A 172 -8.00 -9.32 7.37
N SER A 173 -7.03 -9.79 8.14
CA SER A 173 -6.78 -11.19 8.44
C SER A 173 -6.03 -11.32 9.77
N GLU A 174 -6.27 -12.39 10.51
CA GLU A 174 -5.57 -12.70 11.75
C GLU A 174 -5.47 -14.21 11.94
N GLY A 175 -4.36 -14.67 12.50
CA GLY A 175 -4.16 -16.07 12.84
C GLY A 175 -4.11 -17.00 11.62
N GLU A 176 -3.60 -16.57 10.47
CA GLU A 176 -3.55 -17.37 9.23
C GLU A 176 -2.10 -17.61 8.78
N HIS A 177 -1.86 -18.65 7.97
CA HIS A 177 -0.57 -18.81 7.27
C HIS A 177 -0.71 -18.18 5.88
N LEU A 178 -0.29 -16.92 5.74
CA LEU A 178 -0.51 -16.15 4.52
C LEU A 178 0.65 -16.25 3.53
N GLY A 179 1.79 -16.80 3.96
CA GLY A 179 2.98 -17.04 3.12
C GLY A 179 4.23 -16.46 3.78
N GLY A 180 4.10 -15.23 4.30
CA GLY A 180 4.96 -14.66 5.33
C GLY A 180 6.46 -14.76 5.06
N MET A 181 7.24 -14.72 6.14
CA MET A 181 8.69 -14.92 6.09
C MET A 181 9.06 -16.41 6.21
N GLN A 182 8.24 -17.21 6.88
CA GLN A 182 8.36 -18.66 6.92
C GLN A 182 7.03 -19.37 6.57
N ASN A 183 6.96 -19.91 5.36
CA ASN A 183 5.83 -20.73 4.89
C ASN A 183 5.94 -22.21 5.32
N ASP A 184 6.22 -22.48 6.61
CA ASP A 184 6.16 -23.83 7.17
C ASP A 184 4.82 -24.05 7.88
N THR A 185 3.84 -24.51 7.11
CA THR A 185 2.51 -24.87 7.61
C THR A 185 2.49 -26.02 8.64
N SER A 186 3.64 -26.66 8.93
CA SER A 186 3.74 -27.66 10.00
C SER A 186 3.87 -27.05 11.40
N GLN A 187 4.20 -25.76 11.50
CA GLN A 187 4.28 -25.02 12.76
C GLN A 187 3.05 -24.15 12.96
N ASN A 188 2.15 -24.59 13.85
CA ASN A 188 0.84 -23.95 14.06
C ASN A 188 0.87 -22.53 14.67
N TRP A 189 2.04 -21.98 15.02
CA TRP A 189 2.20 -20.69 15.70
C TRP A 189 2.88 -19.61 14.83
N TRP A 190 3.38 -19.95 13.63
CA TRP A 190 3.90 -18.97 12.65
C TRP A 190 2.74 -18.37 11.85
N ARG A 191 1.98 -17.49 12.48
CA ARG A 191 0.73 -16.96 11.93
C ARG A 191 0.88 -15.48 11.58
N ASP A 192 0.63 -15.20 10.33
CA ASP A 192 0.60 -13.86 9.80
C ASP A 192 -0.74 -13.17 10.11
N ALA A 193 -0.69 -11.85 10.11
CA ALA A 193 -1.88 -11.02 10.22
C ALA A 193 -1.75 -9.74 9.40
N ALA A 194 -2.89 -9.17 9.06
CA ALA A 194 -2.97 -7.92 8.32
C ALA A 194 -4.10 -7.05 8.88
N SER A 195 -3.83 -5.76 8.99
CA SER A 195 -4.82 -4.76 9.38
C SER A 195 -4.72 -3.53 8.49
N ARG A 196 -5.85 -2.91 8.18
CA ARG A 196 -5.87 -1.59 7.56
C ARG A 196 -5.88 -0.53 8.63
N ILE A 197 -4.90 0.36 8.60
CA ILE A 197 -4.81 1.51 9.48
C ILE A 197 -5.27 2.74 8.71
N THR A 198 -6.06 3.58 9.37
CA THR A 198 -6.40 4.92 8.91
C THR A 198 -6.07 5.91 10.00
N ILE A 199 -5.26 6.92 9.66
CA ILE A 199 -4.86 8.04 10.52
C ILE A 199 -5.36 9.31 9.85
N THR A 200 -6.11 10.13 10.58
CA THR A 200 -6.52 11.46 10.13
C THR A 200 -5.93 12.50 11.06
N VAL A 201 -5.28 13.50 10.47
CA VAL A 201 -4.61 14.62 11.13
C VAL A 201 -5.35 15.90 10.75
N ASP A 202 -5.84 16.62 11.75
CA ASP A 202 -6.47 17.92 11.62
C ASP A 202 -5.39 19.01 11.59
N ASP A 203 -5.55 20.01 10.72
CA ASP A 203 -4.62 21.14 10.54
C ASP A 203 -3.12 20.73 10.47
N PRO A 204 -2.74 19.80 9.56
CA PRO A 204 -1.40 19.19 9.53
C PRO A 204 -0.27 20.16 9.12
N GLY A 205 -0.61 21.36 8.64
CA GLY A 205 0.36 22.30 8.09
C GLY A 205 0.83 21.91 6.69
N ALA A 206 2.01 22.42 6.29
CA ALA A 206 2.50 22.28 4.92
C ALA A 206 3.15 20.91 4.63
N THR A 207 3.74 20.30 5.65
CA THR A 207 4.48 19.05 5.55
C THR A 207 3.97 18.09 6.60
N LEU A 208 3.83 16.82 6.24
CA LEU A 208 3.46 15.77 7.17
C LEU A 208 4.48 14.64 7.11
N ASP A 209 5.04 14.29 8.27
CA ASP A 209 5.99 13.20 8.40
C ASP A 209 5.27 11.95 8.93
N PHE A 210 5.50 10.83 8.27
CA PHE A 210 5.05 9.52 8.73
C PHE A 210 6.24 8.67 9.14
N GLY A 211 6.09 8.01 10.27
CA GLY A 211 7.08 7.10 10.81
C GLY A 211 6.54 5.75 11.24
N PHE A 212 7.42 4.76 11.15
CA PHE A 212 7.13 3.38 11.48
C PHE A 212 8.32 2.72 12.19
N GLY A 213 8.03 1.98 13.25
CA GLY A 213 9.00 1.27 14.08
C GLY A 213 8.47 -0.08 14.55
N SER A 214 9.33 -0.86 15.18
CA SER A 214 9.02 -2.22 15.65
C SER A 214 9.71 -2.54 16.98
N THR A 215 9.01 -3.24 17.87
CA THR A 215 9.62 -3.82 19.08
C THR A 215 10.01 -5.29 18.93
N ALA A 216 9.85 -5.88 17.72
CA ALA A 216 10.27 -7.25 17.39
C ALA A 216 11.66 -7.54 17.94
N ASN A 217 11.88 -8.71 18.51
CA ASN A 217 13.12 -8.98 19.23
C ASN A 217 13.97 -10.09 18.57
N GLN A 218 13.42 -10.76 17.56
CA GLN A 218 14.14 -11.72 16.71
C GLN A 218 14.64 -11.11 15.39
N ASP A 219 15.28 -11.95 14.58
CA ASP A 219 15.72 -11.63 13.22
C ASP A 219 14.51 -11.33 12.31
N VAL A 220 14.72 -10.46 11.31
CA VAL A 220 13.65 -10.01 10.38
C VAL A 220 12.93 -11.15 9.64
N SER A 221 13.60 -12.30 9.48
CA SER A 221 13.05 -13.48 8.81
C SER A 221 12.23 -14.39 9.74
N ASP A 222 12.00 -13.98 10.99
CA ASP A 222 11.28 -14.75 12.00
C ASP A 222 10.24 -13.91 12.73
N GLU A 223 10.54 -12.65 13.02
CA GLU A 223 9.56 -11.70 13.59
C GLU A 223 9.75 -10.34 12.93
N SER A 224 8.77 -9.92 12.14
CA SER A 224 8.86 -8.65 11.46
C SER A 224 7.52 -8.04 11.12
N TRP A 225 7.60 -6.74 10.83
CA TRP A 225 6.47 -5.96 10.39
C TRP A 225 6.76 -5.30 9.05
N ALA A 226 5.74 -5.10 8.23
CA ALA A 226 5.83 -4.30 7.01
C ALA A 226 4.58 -3.46 6.82
N ILE A 227 4.66 -2.52 5.89
CA ILE A 227 3.49 -1.80 5.40
C ILE A 227 3.33 -2.00 3.89
N ASP A 228 2.08 -1.94 3.44
CA ASP A 228 1.71 -1.98 2.04
C ASP A 228 0.50 -1.08 1.73
N ASN A 229 0.22 -0.83 0.45
CA ASN A 229 -0.93 -0.07 -0.04
C ASN A 229 -1.09 1.30 0.64
N PHE A 230 0.03 2.01 0.82
CA PHE A 230 0.05 3.29 1.51
C PHE A 230 -0.51 4.40 0.64
N ILE A 231 -1.49 5.13 1.15
CA ILE A 231 -2.12 6.27 0.52
C ILE A 231 -2.07 7.44 1.50
N ILE A 232 -1.68 8.60 1.02
CA ILE A 232 -1.84 9.86 1.72
C ILE A 232 -2.68 10.80 0.86
N GLU A 233 -3.62 11.47 1.50
CA GLU A 233 -4.48 12.49 0.89
C GLU A 233 -4.58 13.69 1.83
N SER A 234 -4.45 14.91 1.30
CA SER A 234 -4.78 16.13 2.04
C SER A 234 -5.97 16.83 1.40
N THR A 235 -6.74 17.50 2.24
CA THR A 235 -7.92 18.24 1.80
C THR A 235 -7.93 19.67 2.32
N VAL A 236 -8.55 20.55 1.53
CA VAL A 236 -8.76 21.97 1.84
C VAL A 236 -10.24 22.33 1.66
N ALA A 237 -10.72 23.36 2.33
CA ALA A 237 -12.01 23.95 1.99
C ALA A 237 -11.96 24.65 0.63
N ALA A 238 -13.04 24.50 -0.14
CA ALA A 238 -13.25 25.31 -1.33
C ALA A 238 -13.32 26.81 -0.97
N SER A 239 -12.53 27.63 -1.68
CA SER A 239 -12.47 29.08 -1.48
C SER A 239 -13.86 29.74 -1.63
N THR A 240 -14.13 30.73 -0.79
CA THR A 240 -15.35 31.55 -0.81
C THR A 240 -15.34 32.66 -1.86
N GLU A 241 -14.22 32.88 -2.55
CA GLU A 241 -14.10 33.97 -3.52
C GLU A 241 -14.64 33.54 -4.89
N PRO A 242 -15.70 34.18 -5.43
CA PRO A 242 -16.17 33.88 -6.76
C PRO A 242 -15.08 34.21 -7.78
N LEU A 243 -14.90 33.33 -8.77
CA LEU A 243 -14.06 33.61 -9.93
C LEU A 243 -14.55 34.91 -10.59
N GLY A 244 -13.78 35.98 -10.43
CA GLY A 244 -14.04 37.30 -11.01
C GLY A 244 -13.88 37.36 -12.52
#